data_AF-A0A2D7QRL8-F1
#
_entry.id   AF-A0A2D7QRL8-F1
#
_cell.length_a   1.000
_cell.length_b   1.000
_cell.length_c   1.000
_cell.angle_alpha   90.00
_cell.angle_beta   90.00
_cell.angle_gamma   90.00
#
_symmetry.space_group_name_H-M   'P 1'
#
loop_
_entity.id
_entity.type
_entity.pdbx_description
1 polymer ?
#
loop_
_entity_poly.entity_id
_entity_poly.type
_entity_poly.pdbx_seq_one_letter_code
_entity_poly.pdbx_strand_id
1 'polypeptide(L)'
;MWKFFSILLLILLSLVRAEVQEFPIIENKKRLQDFEHRVIVWQPDGSSMVLIPASSDIQTFYMDKYEVTNAQYLLFLQDTGHPFPAYWDDPNYNQTDQPIVGINWYDANAYSLWSGK
;
A
#
# COMPACT_ATOMS: atom_id res chain seq x y z
N MET A 1 -40.96 19.71 -9.42
CA MET A 1 -40.21 20.14 -8.22
C MET A 1 -39.22 19.08 -7.71
N TRP A 2 -39.53 17.78 -7.66
CA TRP A 2 -38.61 16.73 -7.20
C TRP A 2 -37.30 16.63 -8.00
N LYS A 3 -37.36 16.79 -9.34
CA LYS A 3 -36.16 16.66 -10.21
C LYS A 3 -35.00 17.61 -9.83
N PHE A 4 -35.28 18.78 -9.24
CA PHE A 4 -34.25 19.72 -8.80
C PHE A 4 -33.57 19.29 -7.49
N PHE A 5 -34.31 18.69 -6.55
CA PHE A 5 -33.75 18.13 -5.32
C PHE A 5 -32.84 16.92 -5.60
N SER A 6 -33.19 16.11 -6.59
CA SER A 6 -32.39 14.95 -6.98
C SER A 6 -31.06 15.35 -7.63
N ILE A 7 -31.05 16.41 -8.44
CA ILE A 7 -29.81 16.93 -9.06
C ILE A 7 -28.94 17.59 -7.99
N LEU A 8 -29.52 18.37 -7.07
CA LEU A 8 -28.77 18.98 -5.97
C LEU A 8 -28.17 17.94 -5.02
N LEU A 9 -28.89 16.84 -4.73
CA LEU A 9 -28.40 15.72 -3.92
C LEU A 9 -27.27 14.94 -4.62
N LEU A 10 -27.36 14.74 -5.93
CA LEU A 10 -26.28 14.12 -6.72
C LEU A 10 -25.04 15.02 -6.81
N ILE A 11 -25.24 16.34 -6.96
CA ILE A 11 -24.14 17.32 -6.91
C ILE A 11 -23.52 17.35 -5.50
N LEU A 12 -24.33 17.32 -4.44
CA LEU A 12 -23.84 17.24 -3.06
C LEU A 12 -23.08 15.94 -2.79
N LEU A 13 -23.57 14.80 -3.29
CA LEU A 13 -22.88 13.50 -3.21
C LEU A 13 -21.55 13.51 -3.98
N SER A 14 -21.49 14.21 -5.12
CA SER A 14 -20.23 14.40 -5.86
C SER A 14 -19.26 15.37 -5.19
N LEU A 15 -19.75 16.33 -4.39
CA LEU A 15 -18.92 17.25 -3.60
C LEU A 15 -18.46 16.63 -2.27
N VAL A 16 -19.23 15.68 -1.72
CA VAL A 16 -18.88 14.83 -0.57
C VAL A 16 -17.99 13.65 -0.99
N ARG A 17 -17.76 13.46 -2.29
CA ARG A 17 -16.59 12.74 -2.78
C ARG A 17 -15.40 13.67 -2.54
N ALA A 18 -14.97 13.66 -1.29
CA ALA A 18 -13.74 14.26 -0.82
C ALA A 18 -12.66 14.04 -1.87
N GLU A 19 -11.83 15.05 -2.03
CA GLU A 19 -10.54 15.01 -2.68
C GLU A 19 -9.76 13.81 -2.11
N VAL A 20 -10.03 12.61 -2.65
CA VAL A 20 -9.18 11.44 -2.45
C VAL A 20 -7.90 11.91 -3.08
N GLN A 21 -6.90 12.21 -2.25
CA GLN A 21 -5.60 12.55 -2.76
C GLN A 21 -5.13 11.36 -3.58
N GLU A 22 -5.30 11.45 -4.90
CA GLU A 22 -4.88 10.43 -5.85
C GLU A 22 -3.36 10.47 -5.85
N PHE A 23 -2.76 9.66 -4.97
CA PHE A 23 -1.32 9.47 -4.95
C PHE A 23 -0.91 8.85 -6.29
N PRO A 24 0.22 9.29 -6.87
CA PRO A 24 0.71 8.70 -8.10
C PRO A 24 1.01 7.22 -7.87
N ILE A 25 0.51 6.39 -8.78
CA ILE A 25 0.75 4.96 -8.82
C ILE A 25 2.08 4.71 -9.54
N ILE A 26 3.00 4.03 -8.88
CA ILE A 26 4.33 3.72 -9.40
C ILE A 26 4.48 2.20 -9.61
N GLU A 27 4.65 1.81 -10.87
CA GLU A 27 4.77 0.41 -11.31
C GLU A 27 6.22 -0.08 -11.43
N ASN A 28 7.19 0.83 -11.47
CA ASN A 28 8.59 0.48 -11.67
C ASN A 28 9.54 1.50 -11.03
N LYS A 29 10.68 1.01 -10.52
CA LYS A 29 11.77 1.81 -9.93
C LYS A 29 12.27 2.95 -10.84
N LYS A 30 12.16 2.85 -12.17
CA LYS A 30 12.53 3.92 -13.11
C LYS A 30 11.80 5.25 -12.87
N ARG A 31 10.59 5.24 -12.30
CA ARG A 31 9.81 6.46 -12.00
C ARG A 31 10.09 7.05 -10.62
N LEU A 32 10.90 6.39 -9.79
CA LEU A 32 11.25 6.89 -8.45
C LEU A 32 12.21 8.10 -8.50
N GLN A 33 12.79 8.40 -9.67
CA GLN A 33 13.77 9.47 -9.84
C GLN A 33 13.15 10.88 -9.95
N ASP A 34 11.83 10.95 -10.17
CA ASP A 34 11.09 12.20 -10.19
C ASP A 34 10.61 12.48 -8.75
N PHE A 35 11.52 12.95 -7.89
CA PHE A 35 11.37 13.14 -6.43
C PHE A 35 10.32 14.19 -6.01
N GLU A 36 9.29 14.46 -6.81
CA GLU A 36 8.33 15.54 -6.57
C GLU A 36 7.24 15.16 -5.55
N HIS A 37 6.99 13.87 -5.31
CA HIS A 37 5.89 13.42 -4.45
C HIS A 37 6.35 12.83 -3.12
N ARG A 38 5.90 13.42 -2.00
CA ARG A 38 6.16 12.93 -0.64
C ARG A 38 5.57 11.55 -0.37
N VAL A 39 4.43 11.23 -0.97
CA VAL A 39 3.70 9.98 -0.79
C VAL A 39 3.33 9.40 -2.15
N ILE A 40 3.56 8.10 -2.33
CA ILE A 40 3.24 7.35 -3.55
C ILE A 40 2.48 6.06 -3.19
N VAL A 41 1.79 5.47 -4.17
CA VAL A 41 1.28 4.10 -4.08
C VAL A 41 2.16 3.18 -4.91
N TRP A 42 2.77 2.20 -4.26
CA TRP A 42 3.59 1.18 -4.91
C TRP A 42 2.69 0.08 -5.47
N GLN A 43 2.68 -0.08 -6.79
CA GLN A 43 1.72 -0.97 -7.46
C GLN A 43 1.84 -2.46 -7.06
N PRO A 44 3.04 -3.05 -6.93
CA PRO A 44 3.18 -4.48 -6.66
C PRO A 44 2.38 -5.01 -5.45
N ASP A 45 2.20 -4.21 -4.40
CA ASP A 45 1.46 -4.60 -3.19
C ASP A 45 0.45 -3.53 -2.71
N GLY A 46 0.25 -2.47 -3.49
CA GLY A 46 -0.63 -1.34 -3.14
C GLY A 46 -0.17 -0.52 -1.92
N SER A 47 1.05 -0.70 -1.42
CA SER A 47 1.53 0.00 -0.23
C SER A 47 1.65 1.51 -0.47
N SER A 48 1.26 2.29 0.54
CA SER A 48 1.58 3.73 0.59
C SER A 48 3.02 3.91 1.07
N MET A 49 3.89 4.47 0.24
CA MET A 49 5.28 4.74 0.61
C MET A 49 5.52 6.24 0.81
N VAL A 50 6.44 6.58 1.70
CA VAL A 50 6.85 7.95 2.03
C VAL A 50 8.29 8.20 1.58
N LEU A 51 8.53 9.40 1.06
CA LEU A 51 9.86 9.86 0.69
C LEU A 51 10.67 10.21 1.95
N ILE A 52 11.79 9.53 2.12
CA ILE A 52 12.80 9.82 3.13
C ILE A 52 13.89 10.67 2.47
N PRO A 53 14.03 11.97 2.83
CA PRO A 53 15.02 12.83 2.23
C PRO A 53 16.43 12.39 2.60
N ALA A 54 17.38 12.66 1.72
CA ALA A 54 18.79 12.42 1.98
C ALA A 54 19.29 13.15 3.25
N SER A 55 20.27 12.56 3.91
CA SER A 55 21.05 13.14 5.00
C SER A 55 22.55 13.13 4.65
N SER A 56 23.44 13.41 5.60
CA SER A 56 24.89 13.36 5.38
C SER A 56 25.38 11.99 4.88
N ASP A 57 24.74 10.92 5.33
CA ASP A 57 25.22 9.55 5.16
C ASP A 57 24.25 8.64 4.39
N ILE A 58 23.07 9.15 4.04
CA ILE A 58 21.97 8.37 3.46
C ILE A 58 21.42 9.10 2.25
N GLN A 59 21.31 8.41 1.11
CA GLN A 59 20.64 8.95 -0.08
C GLN A 59 19.13 8.92 0.10
N THR A 60 18.40 9.74 -0.67
CA THR A 60 16.94 9.74 -0.67
C THR A 60 16.39 8.38 -1.09
N PHE A 61 15.37 7.89 -0.41
CA PHE A 61 14.69 6.63 -0.74
C PHE A 61 13.22 6.67 -0.29
N TYR A 62 12.43 5.70 -0.75
CA TYR A 62 11.06 5.50 -0.28
C TYR A 62 11.00 4.37 0.75
N MET A 63 10.17 4.53 1.78
CA MET A 63 9.87 3.50 2.78
C MET A 63 8.36 3.36 2.92
N ASP A 64 7.88 2.15 3.20
CA ASP A 64 6.46 1.93 3.49
C ASP A 64 6.03 2.78 4.69
N LYS A 65 4.83 3.37 4.60
CA LYS A 65 4.26 4.19 5.67
C LYS A 65 3.79 3.35 6.86
N TYR A 66 3.39 2.11 6.59
CA TYR A 66 2.84 1.15 7.55
C TYR A 66 3.47 -0.22 7.32
N GLU A 67 3.33 -1.10 8.30
CA GLU A 67 3.70 -2.50 8.17
C GLU A 67 2.90 -3.21 7.06
N VAL A 68 3.49 -4.24 6.46
CA VAL A 68 2.83 -5.10 5.47
C VAL A 68 1.62 -5.76 6.10
N THR A 69 0.46 -5.66 5.46
CA THR A 69 -0.79 -6.25 5.98
C THR A 69 -0.99 -7.69 5.54
N ASN A 70 -1.88 -8.42 6.21
CA ASN A 70 -2.31 -9.76 5.78
C ASN A 70 -2.84 -9.77 4.34
N ALA A 71 -3.61 -8.75 3.94
CA ALA A 71 -4.12 -8.64 2.58
C ALA A 71 -3.00 -8.48 1.54
N GLN A 72 -1.98 -7.68 1.86
CA GLN A 72 -0.82 -7.51 0.97
C GLN A 72 0.03 -8.77 0.90
N TYR A 73 0.25 -9.43 2.03
CA TYR A 73 0.99 -10.69 2.08
C TYR A 73 0.26 -11.82 1.33
N LEU A 74 -1.08 -11.83 1.36
CA LEU A 74 -1.87 -12.79 0.59
C LEU A 74 -1.60 -12.73 -0.91
N LEU A 75 -1.39 -11.53 -1.47
CA LEU A 75 -1.03 -11.36 -2.90
C LEU A 75 0.27 -12.10 -3.21
N PHE A 76 1.28 -11.91 -2.36
CA PHE A 76 2.56 -12.63 -2.46
C PHE A 76 2.39 -14.15 -2.40
N LEU A 77 1.59 -14.65 -1.45
CA LEU A 77 1.33 -16.08 -1.31
C LEU A 77 0.64 -16.66 -2.56
N GLN A 78 -0.33 -15.94 -3.12
CA GLN A 78 -1.06 -16.34 -4.33
C GLN A 78 -0.17 -16.38 -5.56
N ASP A 79 0.71 -15.39 -5.72
CA ASP A 79 1.59 -15.27 -6.89
C ASP A 79 2.75 -16.28 -6.88
N THR A 80 3.25 -16.63 -5.70
CA THR A 80 4.49 -17.41 -5.54
C THR A 80 4.26 -18.84 -5.07
N GLY A 81 3.12 -19.13 -4.45
CA GLY A 81 2.88 -20.38 -3.73
C GLY A 81 3.73 -20.53 -2.47
N HIS A 82 4.26 -19.43 -1.92
CA HIS A 82 5.04 -19.45 -0.68
C HIS A 82 4.19 -20.05 0.48
N PRO A 83 4.78 -20.74 1.47
CA PRO A 83 4.03 -21.30 2.57
C PRO A 83 3.34 -20.23 3.42
N PHE A 84 2.16 -20.56 3.95
CA PHE A 84 1.49 -19.72 4.93
C PHE A 84 2.32 -19.61 6.22
N PRO A 85 2.44 -18.41 6.81
CA PRO A 85 3.22 -18.20 8.03
C PRO A 85 2.49 -18.68 9.28
N ALA A 86 3.19 -18.65 10.41
CA ALA A 86 2.54 -18.96 11.69
C ALA A 86 1.38 -17.98 11.94
N TYR A 87 0.32 -18.48 12.56
CA TYR A 87 -0.88 -17.70 12.94
C TYR A 87 -1.77 -17.20 11.79
N TRP A 88 -1.56 -17.66 10.56
CA TRP A 88 -2.40 -17.28 9.41
C TRP A 88 -3.91 -17.49 9.65
N ASP A 89 -4.28 -18.58 10.31
CA ASP A 89 -5.68 -18.91 10.62
C ASP A 89 -6.13 -18.45 12.03
N ASP A 90 -5.28 -17.73 12.77
CA ASP A 90 -5.63 -17.24 14.10
C ASP A 90 -6.49 -15.97 14.01
N PRO A 91 -7.73 -15.98 14.52
CA PRO A 91 -8.64 -14.84 14.42
C PRO A 91 -8.14 -13.57 15.13
N ASN A 92 -7.16 -13.68 16.02
CA ASN A 92 -6.55 -12.51 16.66
C ASN A 92 -5.59 -11.76 15.72
N TYR A 93 -5.08 -12.42 14.69
CA TYR A 93 -3.96 -11.95 13.87
C TYR A 93 -4.23 -11.94 12.36
N ASN A 94 -5.39 -12.43 11.90
CA ASN A 94 -5.65 -12.67 10.47
C ASN A 94 -6.58 -11.65 9.80
N GLN A 95 -6.87 -10.50 10.42
CA GLN A 95 -7.71 -9.48 9.80
C GLN A 95 -6.96 -8.80 8.64
N THR A 96 -7.68 -8.38 7.61
CA THR A 96 -7.11 -7.91 6.33
C THR A 96 -6.11 -6.76 6.47
N ASP A 97 -6.43 -5.78 7.32
CA ASP A 97 -5.63 -4.56 7.51
C ASP A 97 -4.66 -4.66 8.70
N GLN A 98 -4.61 -5.82 9.37
CA GLN A 98 -3.63 -6.06 10.41
C GLN A 98 -2.25 -6.35 9.82
N PRO A 99 -1.17 -5.96 10.50
CA PRO A 99 0.18 -6.37 10.13
C PRO A 99 0.31 -7.89 10.09
N ILE A 100 1.01 -8.40 9.08
CA ILE A 100 1.39 -9.81 9.03
C ILE A 100 2.34 -10.11 10.20
N VAL A 101 2.10 -11.23 10.89
CA VAL A 101 2.93 -11.72 11.99
C VAL A 101 3.30 -13.18 11.77
N GLY A 102 4.20 -13.72 12.60
CA GLY A 102 4.58 -15.14 12.51
C GLY A 102 5.48 -15.49 11.34
N ILE A 103 6.07 -14.49 10.68
CA ILE A 103 7.08 -14.64 9.62
C ILE A 103 8.49 -14.54 10.19
N ASN A 104 9.44 -15.24 9.57
CA ASN A 104 10.87 -15.08 9.89
C ASN A 104 11.54 -14.10 8.90
N TRP A 105 12.86 -13.87 9.07
CA TRP A 105 13.61 -12.96 8.21
C TRP A 105 13.63 -13.38 6.73
N TYR A 106 13.69 -14.69 6.44
CA TYR A 106 13.69 -15.19 5.07
C TYR A 106 12.36 -14.94 4.37
N ASP A 107 11.25 -15.10 5.09
CA ASP A 107 9.91 -14.79 4.59
C ASP A 107 9.76 -13.30 4.28
N ALA A 108 10.23 -12.44 5.20
CA ALA A 108 10.23 -10.99 5.00
C ALA A 108 11.08 -10.59 3.78
N ASN A 109 12.28 -11.16 3.64
CA ASN A 109 13.16 -10.91 2.51
C ASN A 109 12.55 -11.42 1.18
N ALA A 110 11.90 -12.58 1.17
CA ALA A 110 11.23 -13.11 -0.01
C ALA A 110 10.09 -12.18 -0.47
N TYR A 111 9.29 -11.67 0.48
CA TYR A 111 8.25 -10.68 0.21
C TYR A 111 8.82 -9.37 -0.37
N SER A 112 9.89 -8.83 0.23
CA SER A 112 10.53 -7.59 -0.27
C SER A 112 11.04 -7.77 -1.70
N LEU A 113 11.66 -8.92 -2.01
CA LEU A 113 12.12 -9.22 -3.36
C LEU A 113 10.97 -9.36 -4.36
N TRP A 114 9.89 -10.07 -4.00
CA TRP A 114 8.70 -10.23 -4.86
C TRP A 114 8.03 -8.88 -5.14
N SER A 115 7.86 -8.05 -4.10
CA SER A 115 7.29 -6.70 -4.25
C SER A 115 8.23 -5.72 -4.93
N GLY A 116 9.49 -6.11 -5.21
CA GLY A 116 10.46 -5.28 -5.90
C GLY A 116 10.94 -4.10 -5.06
N LYS A 117 11.07 -4.28 -3.75
CA LYS A 117 11.65 -3.30 -2.82
C LYS A 117 13.14 -3.56 -2.66
#